data_AF-A0A426D935-F1
#
_entry.id   AF-A0A426D935-F1
#
_cell.length_a   1.000
_cell.length_b   1.000
_cell.length_c   1.000
_cell.angle_alpha   90.00
_cell.angle_beta   90.00
_cell.angle_gamma   90.00
#
_symmetry.space_group_name_H-M   'P 1'
#
loop_
_entity.id
_entity.type
_entity.pdbx_description
1 polymer ?
#
loop_
_entity_poly.entity_id
_entity_poly.type
_entity_poly.pdbx_seq_one_letter_code
_entity_poly.pdbx_strand_id
1 'polypeptide(L)'
;MLEKSSVLKFGTTALAAVVMVGGSIAAQPISAQAATYYHRTKTAKVSKAAYYSTSSAKTYKFVGTTKKFKFKSNHNLANYKKTTWTRSSKTYVTKHGKKYLYYYVTNSKNGAKGWVWHKYLKAGRNYQMTAAKKMTATNYVQAKSGKVYQLNTDLNNAVFSKGVKLSKTATYEATQQRSFYKKGKTYKYYYVTGTNGTEGWVWSNYLKAGTYTAPTDKPATTEPTEPNTDTTKPYDGTVVVKAVTQTINETRKANGEAELTNDATLQHMAETRALQLKADSKVTVNDLAKSIGIGDYFTGEVTTNGGFVASDDANASLLTDNLRRSSADWATLTDKTNTKVGITAYKQAGNLYLVIELGKDQVVTPAVTK
;
A
#
# COMPACT_ATOMS: atom_id res chain seq x y z
N MET A 1 30.06 -39.26 25.85
CA MET A 1 28.83 -39.42 26.66
C MET A 1 27.67 -39.61 25.70
N LEU A 2 27.37 -40.85 25.32
CA LEU A 2 26.33 -41.74 25.89
C LEU A 2 24.92 -41.11 25.76
N GLU A 3 24.09 -41.60 24.82
CA GLU A 3 23.05 -42.65 25.00
C GLU A 3 21.79 -42.11 25.72
N LYS A 4 20.55 -42.56 25.51
CA LYS A 4 19.88 -43.45 24.57
C LYS A 4 18.36 -43.19 24.74
N SER A 5 17.62 -43.56 23.72
CA SER A 5 16.21 -43.97 23.65
C SER A 5 15.51 -44.49 24.92
N SER A 6 14.20 -44.23 25.04
CA SER A 6 13.25 -45.04 25.80
C SER A 6 12.19 -45.66 24.89
N VAL A 7 12.18 -47.00 24.85
CA VAL A 7 11.18 -47.90 24.28
C VAL A 7 10.30 -48.40 25.44
N LEU A 8 8.98 -48.50 25.24
CA LEU A 8 8.08 -49.19 26.17
C LEU A 8 7.51 -50.46 25.50
N LYS A 9 7.72 -51.59 26.19
CA LYS A 9 7.25 -52.95 25.86
C LYS A 9 5.96 -53.26 26.64
N PHE A 10 5.08 -54.09 26.09
CA PHE A 10 4.27 -55.17 26.72
C PHE A 10 3.53 -55.87 25.55
N GLY A 11 3.37 -57.19 25.44
CA GLY A 11 3.72 -58.34 26.25
C GLY A 11 3.51 -59.63 25.44
N THR A 12 4.15 -60.69 25.88
CA THR A 12 4.19 -62.05 25.33
C THR A 12 3.04 -62.93 25.82
N THR A 13 2.47 -63.76 24.94
CA THR A 13 1.84 -65.04 25.30
C THR A 13 2.17 -66.10 24.25
N ALA A 14 2.61 -67.27 24.71
CA ALA A 14 3.15 -68.42 23.97
C ALA A 14 2.02 -69.35 23.45
N LEU A 15 2.08 -69.83 22.21
CA LEU A 15 2.52 -71.16 21.72
C LEU A 15 1.39 -72.20 21.57
N ALA A 16 1.13 -72.59 20.32
CA ALA A 16 0.70 -73.94 19.95
C ALA A 16 1.21 -74.23 18.53
N ALA A 17 2.19 -75.12 18.44
CA ALA A 17 2.77 -75.62 17.20
C ALA A 17 1.91 -76.76 16.64
N VAL A 18 1.48 -76.63 15.39
CA VAL A 18 1.14 -77.79 14.55
C VAL A 18 2.16 -77.83 13.43
N VAL A 19 3.06 -78.80 13.53
CA VAL A 19 3.99 -79.18 12.47
C VAL A 19 3.19 -80.02 11.47
N MET A 20 2.83 -79.42 10.33
CA MET A 20 2.52 -80.15 9.11
C MET A 20 3.69 -80.00 8.14
N VAL A 21 4.52 -81.03 8.10
CA VAL A 21 5.50 -81.26 7.03
C VAL A 21 4.75 -81.87 5.86
N GLY A 22 4.75 -81.20 4.71
CA GLY A 22 4.29 -81.79 3.45
C GLY A 22 3.75 -80.76 2.45
N GLY A 23 4.58 -80.39 1.47
CA GLY A 23 4.14 -79.71 0.26
C GLY A 23 4.42 -78.22 0.22
N SER A 24 5.62 -77.86 -0.23
CA SER A 24 5.98 -76.50 -0.67
C SER A 24 5.14 -76.13 -1.90
N ILE A 25 3.90 -75.68 -1.69
CA ILE A 25 3.23 -74.85 -2.69
C ILE A 25 3.92 -73.50 -2.59
N ALA A 26 4.83 -73.23 -3.51
CA ALA A 26 5.35 -71.89 -3.73
C ALA A 26 4.16 -70.95 -3.96
N ALA A 27 3.73 -70.26 -2.91
CA ALA A 27 2.79 -69.17 -3.01
C ALA A 27 3.48 -68.06 -3.80
N GLN A 28 3.33 -68.14 -5.13
CA GLN A 28 3.66 -67.04 -6.03
C GLN A 28 3.01 -65.79 -5.44
N PRO A 29 3.74 -64.67 -5.26
CA PRO A 29 3.12 -63.44 -4.82
C PRO A 29 2.02 -63.12 -5.82
N ILE A 30 0.76 -63.19 -5.38
CA ILE A 30 -0.36 -62.74 -6.18
C ILE A 30 -0.13 -61.24 -6.33
N SER A 31 0.49 -60.83 -7.43
CA SER A 31 0.58 -59.44 -7.80
C SER A 31 -0.85 -58.98 -7.99
N ALA A 32 -1.45 -58.37 -6.97
CA ALA A 32 -2.80 -57.85 -7.08
C ALA A 32 -2.82 -56.86 -8.25
N GLN A 33 -3.35 -57.29 -9.41
CA GLN A 33 -3.46 -56.41 -10.57
C GLN A 33 -4.24 -55.18 -10.14
N ALA A 34 -3.58 -54.01 -10.19
CA ALA A 34 -4.21 -52.75 -9.88
C ALA A 34 -5.46 -52.60 -10.77
N ALA A 35 -6.62 -52.40 -10.13
CA ALA A 35 -7.89 -52.27 -10.84
C ALA A 35 -7.75 -51.24 -11.97
N THR A 36 -7.90 -51.70 -13.21
CA THR A 36 -7.76 -50.87 -14.41
C THR A 36 -8.90 -49.85 -14.54
N TYR A 37 -9.98 -50.02 -13.78
CA TYR A 37 -11.16 -49.17 -13.77
C TYR A 37 -11.63 -48.87 -12.35
N TYR A 38 -12.19 -47.68 -12.17
CA TYR A 38 -12.83 -47.25 -10.93
C TYR A 38 -14.33 -47.03 -11.16
N HIS A 39 -15.08 -46.91 -10.06
CA HIS A 39 -16.49 -46.53 -10.10
C HIS A 39 -16.73 -45.21 -9.36
N ARG A 40 -17.76 -44.48 -9.77
CA ARG A 40 -18.18 -43.21 -9.18
C ARG A 40 -19.69 -43.10 -9.07
N THR A 41 -20.15 -42.29 -8.13
CA THR A 41 -21.56 -41.91 -8.04
C THR A 41 -21.96 -41.03 -9.23
N LYS A 42 -23.27 -40.85 -9.44
CA LYS A 42 -23.79 -39.79 -10.31
C LYS A 42 -23.20 -38.44 -9.87
N THR A 43 -22.93 -37.57 -10.85
CA THR A 43 -22.46 -36.22 -10.59
C THR A 43 -23.62 -35.39 -10.03
N ALA A 44 -23.41 -34.79 -8.87
CA ALA A 44 -24.34 -33.83 -8.29
C ALA A 44 -23.87 -32.40 -8.61
N LYS A 45 -24.76 -31.58 -9.18
CA LYS A 45 -24.56 -30.13 -9.24
C LYS A 45 -24.63 -29.57 -7.82
N VAL A 46 -23.80 -28.57 -7.53
CA VAL A 46 -23.76 -27.90 -6.23
C VAL A 46 -23.62 -26.40 -6.43
N SER A 47 -23.92 -25.64 -5.38
CA SER A 47 -23.65 -24.20 -5.36
C SER A 47 -22.19 -23.90 -5.69
N LYS A 48 -21.99 -22.83 -6.47
CA LYS A 48 -20.66 -22.38 -6.84
C LYS A 48 -19.92 -21.92 -5.60
N ALA A 49 -18.69 -22.39 -5.42
CA ALA A 49 -17.85 -22.00 -4.29
C ALA A 49 -16.40 -21.86 -4.73
N ALA A 50 -15.71 -20.84 -4.21
CA ALA A 50 -14.32 -20.55 -4.51
C ALA A 50 -13.38 -21.39 -3.64
N TYR A 51 -12.32 -21.89 -4.26
CA TYR A 51 -11.26 -22.65 -3.62
C TYR A 51 -9.89 -22.20 -4.15
N TYR A 52 -8.83 -22.51 -3.39
CA TYR A 52 -7.45 -22.44 -3.85
C TYR A 52 -6.73 -23.77 -3.61
N SER A 53 -5.75 -24.07 -4.45
CA SER A 53 -4.99 -25.33 -4.34
C SER A 53 -3.94 -25.26 -3.24
N THR A 54 -3.81 -26.34 -2.47
CA THR A 54 -2.78 -26.53 -1.45
C THR A 54 -1.68 -27.51 -1.86
N SER A 55 -1.84 -28.20 -3.00
CA SER A 55 -0.98 -29.31 -3.44
C SER A 55 -0.50 -29.13 -4.88
N SER A 56 0.55 -29.84 -5.29
CA SER A 56 1.01 -29.99 -6.68
C SER A 56 0.30 -31.13 -7.41
N ALA A 57 -0.81 -31.62 -6.86
CA ALA A 57 -1.62 -32.67 -7.48
C ALA A 57 -2.17 -32.27 -8.87
N LYS A 58 -2.78 -33.22 -9.56
CA LYS A 58 -3.35 -33.03 -10.90
C LYS A 58 -4.88 -32.93 -10.83
N THR A 59 -5.46 -32.24 -11.80
CA THR A 59 -6.87 -32.41 -12.16
C THR A 59 -7.01 -33.52 -13.20
N TYR A 60 -8.22 -34.06 -13.32
CA TYR A 60 -8.50 -35.19 -14.20
C TYR A 60 -9.79 -34.98 -15.01
N LYS A 61 -9.79 -35.51 -16.22
CA LYS A 61 -11.00 -35.90 -16.96
C LYS A 61 -11.36 -37.33 -16.57
N PHE A 62 -12.64 -37.59 -16.30
CA PHE A 62 -13.13 -38.95 -16.08
C PHE A 62 -13.61 -39.51 -17.41
N VAL A 63 -12.94 -40.56 -17.90
CA VAL A 63 -13.21 -41.18 -19.21
C VAL A 63 -13.88 -42.53 -18.99
N GLY A 64 -15.05 -42.74 -19.59
CA GLY A 64 -15.87 -43.95 -19.43
C GLY A 64 -17.15 -43.73 -18.60
N THR A 65 -17.81 -44.83 -18.26
CA THR A 65 -19.12 -44.84 -17.56
C THR A 65 -18.96 -44.69 -16.05
N THR A 66 -20.05 -44.45 -15.32
CA THR A 66 -19.99 -44.33 -13.84
C THR A 66 -19.50 -45.61 -13.15
N LYS A 67 -19.79 -46.80 -13.71
CA LYS A 67 -19.37 -48.09 -13.15
C LYS A 67 -17.95 -48.51 -13.58
N LYS A 68 -17.46 -48.01 -14.71
CA LYS A 68 -16.13 -48.30 -15.26
C LYS A 68 -15.53 -47.04 -15.90
N PHE A 69 -14.76 -46.27 -15.14
CA PHE A 69 -14.02 -45.11 -15.66
C PHE A 69 -12.54 -45.11 -15.30
N LYS A 70 -11.76 -44.35 -16.07
CA LYS A 70 -10.33 -44.09 -15.84
C LYS A 70 -10.06 -42.60 -15.59
N PHE A 71 -8.99 -42.33 -14.85
CA PHE A 71 -8.46 -40.98 -14.66
C PHE A 71 -7.57 -40.61 -15.83
N LYS A 72 -7.95 -39.60 -16.62
CA LYS A 72 -7.07 -38.97 -17.60
C LYS A 72 -6.61 -37.63 -17.06
N SER A 73 -5.36 -37.54 -16.62
CA SER A 73 -4.78 -36.28 -16.12
C SER A 73 -4.88 -35.18 -17.18
N ASN A 74 -5.14 -33.94 -16.78
CA ASN A 74 -5.17 -32.82 -17.71
C ASN A 74 -4.47 -31.53 -17.25
N HIS A 75 -4.51 -31.16 -15.97
CA HIS A 75 -3.77 -29.97 -15.49
C HIS A 75 -2.99 -30.27 -14.21
N ASN A 76 -1.75 -29.77 -14.12
CA ASN A 76 -0.95 -29.82 -12.90
C ASN A 76 -1.24 -28.59 -12.04
N LEU A 77 -1.78 -28.77 -10.83
CA LEU A 77 -2.12 -27.68 -9.91
C LEU A 77 -0.91 -26.86 -9.44
N ALA A 78 0.31 -27.38 -9.57
CA ALA A 78 1.54 -26.63 -9.33
C ALA A 78 1.64 -25.37 -10.21
N ASN A 79 1.06 -25.40 -11.42
CA ASN A 79 1.07 -24.28 -12.36
C ASN A 79 0.00 -23.22 -12.03
N TYR A 80 -0.83 -23.48 -11.01
CA TYR A 80 -2.02 -22.71 -10.66
C TYR A 80 -2.04 -22.32 -9.18
N LYS A 81 -0.87 -21.98 -8.61
CA LYS A 81 -0.77 -21.56 -7.19
C LYS A 81 -1.32 -20.15 -6.93
N LYS A 82 -1.43 -19.31 -7.96
CA LYS A 82 -1.89 -17.91 -7.89
C LYS A 82 -3.22 -17.71 -8.63
N THR A 83 -4.22 -18.51 -8.29
CA THR A 83 -5.56 -18.43 -8.92
C THR A 83 -6.63 -18.99 -7.99
N THR A 84 -7.88 -18.66 -8.30
CA THR A 84 -9.07 -19.28 -7.73
C THR A 84 -9.58 -20.41 -8.61
N TRP A 85 -10.11 -21.45 -7.98
CA TRP A 85 -10.83 -22.56 -8.57
C TRP A 85 -12.28 -22.52 -8.11
N THR A 86 -13.21 -22.39 -9.05
CA THR A 86 -14.64 -22.38 -8.75
C THR A 86 -15.20 -23.80 -8.89
N ARG A 87 -15.65 -24.39 -7.77
CA ARG A 87 -16.38 -25.66 -7.74
C ARG A 87 -17.78 -25.46 -8.30
N SER A 88 -18.25 -26.37 -9.15
CA SER A 88 -19.65 -26.39 -9.62
C SER A 88 -20.34 -27.75 -9.45
N SER A 89 -19.60 -28.82 -9.18
CA SER A 89 -20.17 -30.17 -9.04
C SER A 89 -19.33 -31.04 -8.11
N LYS A 90 -19.93 -32.11 -7.59
CA LYS A 90 -19.25 -33.13 -6.78
C LYS A 90 -19.62 -34.55 -7.22
N THR A 91 -18.74 -35.50 -6.95
CA THR A 91 -18.98 -36.95 -7.09
C THR A 91 -18.10 -37.72 -6.11
N TYR A 92 -18.52 -38.89 -5.67
CA TYR A 92 -17.67 -39.80 -4.92
C TYR A 92 -17.07 -40.83 -5.87
N VAL A 93 -15.76 -40.99 -5.82
CA VAL A 93 -15.03 -42.04 -6.53
C VAL A 93 -14.64 -43.11 -5.54
N THR A 94 -14.92 -44.37 -5.84
CA THR A 94 -14.39 -45.49 -5.07
C THR A 94 -13.13 -46.04 -5.74
N LYS A 95 -12.02 -46.08 -4.99
CA LYS A 95 -10.76 -46.70 -5.41
C LYS A 95 -10.32 -47.66 -4.32
N HIS A 96 -10.00 -48.90 -4.69
CA HIS A 96 -9.52 -49.92 -3.74
C HIS A 96 -10.45 -50.03 -2.51
N GLY A 97 -11.76 -50.12 -2.75
CA GLY A 97 -12.78 -50.20 -1.69
C GLY A 97 -13.08 -48.90 -0.92
N LYS A 98 -12.28 -47.83 -1.09
CA LYS A 98 -12.43 -46.57 -0.34
C LYS A 98 -13.09 -45.47 -1.17
N LYS A 99 -13.99 -44.70 -0.56
CA LYS A 99 -14.69 -43.56 -1.20
C LYS A 99 -13.91 -42.26 -1.02
N TYR A 100 -13.81 -41.48 -2.09
CA TYR A 100 -13.10 -40.21 -2.15
C TYR A 100 -13.98 -39.14 -2.81
N LEU A 101 -14.14 -37.99 -2.15
CA LEU A 101 -14.93 -36.87 -2.69
C LEU A 101 -14.13 -36.06 -3.71
N TYR A 102 -14.60 -36.00 -4.95
CA TYR A 102 -14.02 -35.18 -6.00
C TYR A 102 -14.93 -33.99 -6.32
N TYR A 103 -14.29 -32.84 -6.54
CA TYR A 103 -14.93 -31.62 -7.02
C TYR A 103 -14.59 -31.39 -8.48
N TYR A 104 -15.59 -31.00 -9.26
CA TYR A 104 -15.37 -30.42 -10.58
C TYR A 104 -15.14 -28.93 -10.42
N VAL A 105 -13.97 -28.47 -10.85
CA VAL A 105 -13.53 -27.08 -10.68
C VAL A 105 -13.20 -26.44 -12.02
N THR A 106 -13.38 -25.12 -12.09
CA THR A 106 -12.97 -24.27 -13.21
C THR A 106 -12.05 -23.16 -12.73
N ASN A 107 -10.94 -22.94 -13.42
CA ASN A 107 -9.95 -21.93 -13.12
C ASN A 107 -10.46 -20.53 -13.50
N SER A 108 -10.33 -19.55 -12.61
CA SER A 108 -10.80 -18.18 -12.84
C SER A 108 -9.97 -17.40 -13.87
N LYS A 109 -8.68 -17.73 -14.05
CA LYS A 109 -7.75 -17.01 -14.92
C LYS A 109 -7.88 -17.43 -16.38
N ASN A 110 -7.93 -18.73 -16.66
CA ASN A 110 -7.87 -19.24 -18.04
C ASN A 110 -8.92 -20.32 -18.36
N GLY A 111 -9.88 -20.54 -17.47
CA GLY A 111 -10.98 -21.47 -17.71
C GLY A 111 -10.59 -22.95 -17.73
N ALA A 112 -9.35 -23.33 -17.37
CA ALA A 112 -8.96 -24.74 -17.20
C ALA A 112 -9.91 -25.48 -16.25
N LYS A 113 -10.32 -26.71 -16.60
CA LYS A 113 -11.36 -27.45 -15.85
C LYS A 113 -10.93 -28.87 -15.53
N GLY A 114 -11.45 -29.45 -14.46
CA GLY A 114 -11.27 -30.87 -14.20
C GLY A 114 -11.74 -31.31 -12.83
N TRP A 115 -11.69 -32.62 -12.62
CA TRP A 115 -11.97 -33.25 -11.34
C TRP A 115 -10.73 -33.26 -10.47
N VAL A 116 -10.87 -32.84 -9.22
CA VAL A 116 -9.79 -32.84 -8.23
C VAL A 116 -10.30 -33.37 -6.91
N TRP A 117 -9.46 -34.12 -6.20
CA TRP A 117 -9.81 -34.59 -4.86
C TRP A 117 -9.91 -33.40 -3.90
N HIS A 118 -10.98 -33.35 -3.12
CA HIS A 118 -11.30 -32.17 -2.31
C HIS A 118 -10.20 -31.79 -1.30
N LYS A 119 -9.43 -32.76 -0.77
CA LYS A 119 -8.35 -32.49 0.20
C LYS A 119 -7.19 -31.67 -0.37
N TYR A 120 -7.08 -31.56 -1.70
CA TYR A 120 -6.09 -30.70 -2.37
C TYR A 120 -6.54 -29.25 -2.54
N LEU A 121 -7.72 -28.92 -2.01
CA LEU A 121 -8.33 -27.61 -2.08
C LEU A 121 -8.65 -27.09 -0.68
N LYS A 122 -8.52 -25.78 -0.50
CA LYS A 122 -9.05 -25.05 0.66
C LYS A 122 -10.02 -23.98 0.18
N ALA A 123 -11.07 -23.72 0.96
CA ALA A 123 -12.08 -22.74 0.61
C ALA A 123 -11.50 -21.32 0.56
N GLY A 124 -12.02 -20.50 -0.36
CA GLY A 124 -11.69 -19.09 -0.49
C GLY A 124 -11.04 -18.72 -1.83
N ARG A 125 -11.01 -17.41 -2.09
CA ARG A 125 -10.39 -16.80 -3.28
C ARG A 125 -8.89 -16.62 -3.10
N ASN A 126 -8.14 -16.57 -4.19
CA ASN A 126 -6.69 -16.44 -4.16
C ASN A 126 -6.15 -15.72 -5.40
N TYR A 127 -5.35 -14.68 -5.18
CA TYR A 127 -4.85 -13.74 -6.20
C TYR A 127 -5.96 -13.17 -7.07
N GLN A 128 -7.08 -12.77 -6.45
CA GLN A 128 -8.16 -12.04 -7.09
C GLN A 128 -8.35 -10.70 -6.40
N MET A 129 -9.02 -9.77 -7.06
CA MET A 129 -9.41 -8.50 -6.47
C MET A 129 -10.81 -8.08 -6.91
N THR A 130 -11.43 -7.18 -6.16
CA THR A 130 -12.65 -6.50 -6.60
C THR A 130 -12.29 -5.34 -7.54
N ALA A 131 -13.26 -4.88 -8.31
CA ALA A 131 -13.18 -3.58 -8.95
C ALA A 131 -12.87 -2.48 -7.91
N ALA A 132 -12.18 -1.44 -8.34
CA ALA A 132 -12.00 -0.25 -7.53
C ALA A 132 -13.35 0.44 -7.29
N LYS A 133 -13.54 0.89 -6.06
CA LYS A 133 -14.65 1.75 -5.68
C LYS A 133 -14.07 3.09 -5.29
N LYS A 134 -14.64 4.18 -5.83
CA LYS A 134 -14.35 5.53 -5.35
C LYS A 134 -14.74 5.64 -3.88
N MET A 135 -14.03 6.47 -3.15
CA MET A 135 -14.34 6.85 -1.78
C MET A 135 -14.06 8.33 -1.60
N THR A 136 -14.55 8.93 -0.52
CA THR A 136 -14.18 10.28 -0.13
C THR A 136 -12.67 10.36 0.03
N ALA A 137 -12.07 11.41 -0.54
CA ALA A 137 -10.65 11.68 -0.38
C ALA A 137 -10.32 11.79 1.11
N THR A 138 -9.28 11.10 1.55
CA THR A 138 -8.85 11.12 2.96
C THR A 138 -7.35 11.00 3.02
N ASN A 139 -6.72 11.86 3.82
CA ASN A 139 -5.29 11.85 4.02
C ASN A 139 -4.87 10.76 5.00
N TYR A 140 -3.75 10.11 4.67
CA TYR A 140 -3.11 9.09 5.46
C TYR A 140 -1.62 9.35 5.60
N VAL A 141 -1.04 8.83 6.69
CA VAL A 141 0.40 8.71 6.88
C VAL A 141 0.79 7.27 7.13
N GLN A 142 2.08 6.96 7.01
CA GLN A 142 2.61 5.64 7.31
C GLN A 142 2.39 5.29 8.79
N ALA A 143 1.68 4.20 9.05
CA ALA A 143 1.56 3.58 10.37
C ALA A 143 2.56 2.44 10.57
N LYS A 144 2.86 1.70 9.50
CA LYS A 144 3.78 0.55 9.50
C LYS A 144 4.60 0.55 8.22
N SER A 145 5.80 0.00 8.27
CA SER A 145 6.62 -0.23 7.08
C SER A 145 5.85 -1.02 6.02
N GLY A 146 5.80 -0.47 4.81
CA GLY A 146 4.97 -0.99 3.74
C GLY A 146 5.44 -0.51 2.38
N LYS A 147 4.69 -0.91 1.36
CA LYS A 147 4.96 -0.52 -0.03
C LYS A 147 3.68 -0.14 -0.74
N VAL A 148 3.82 0.80 -1.68
CA VAL A 148 2.83 1.16 -2.70
C VAL A 148 3.14 0.36 -3.96
N TYR A 149 2.12 -0.22 -4.57
CA TYR A 149 2.26 -1.11 -5.72
C TYR A 149 1.36 -0.68 -6.87
N GLN A 150 1.81 -0.87 -8.10
CA GLN A 150 0.90 -0.91 -9.23
C GLN A 150 0.26 -2.30 -9.31
N LEU A 151 -1.05 -2.32 -9.57
CA LEU A 151 -1.81 -3.55 -9.76
C LEU A 151 -2.24 -3.62 -11.22
N ASN A 152 -2.13 -4.81 -11.81
CA ASN A 152 -2.72 -5.06 -13.13
C ASN A 152 -4.25 -4.91 -13.09
N THR A 153 -4.88 -4.84 -14.26
CA THR A 153 -6.35 -4.64 -14.36
C THR A 153 -7.16 -5.94 -14.27
N ASP A 154 -6.52 -7.12 -14.39
CA ASP A 154 -7.20 -8.42 -14.33
C ASP A 154 -7.64 -8.78 -12.89
N LEU A 155 -8.95 -8.66 -12.64
CA LEU A 155 -9.59 -8.97 -11.37
C LEU A 155 -9.46 -10.44 -10.94
N ASN A 156 -9.24 -11.35 -11.88
CA ASN A 156 -9.17 -12.79 -11.65
C ASN A 156 -7.75 -13.34 -11.43
N ASN A 157 -6.74 -12.50 -11.66
CA ASN A 157 -5.32 -12.83 -11.50
C ASN A 157 -4.55 -11.54 -11.15
N ALA A 158 -4.76 -11.06 -9.94
CA ALA A 158 -4.12 -9.86 -9.42
C ALA A 158 -2.61 -10.08 -9.24
N VAL A 159 -1.82 -9.23 -9.89
CA VAL A 159 -0.35 -9.22 -9.82
C VAL A 159 0.11 -7.85 -9.35
N PHE A 160 1.00 -7.86 -8.35
CA PHE A 160 1.66 -6.65 -7.86
C PHE A 160 2.93 -6.40 -8.64
N SER A 161 3.15 -5.17 -9.06
CA SER A 161 4.41 -4.71 -9.63
C SER A 161 5.54 -4.70 -8.57
N LYS A 162 6.73 -4.27 -8.97
CA LYS A 162 7.78 -3.89 -8.00
C LYS A 162 7.28 -2.69 -7.19
N GLY A 163 7.10 -2.88 -5.89
CA GLY A 163 6.56 -1.83 -5.01
C GLY A 163 7.61 -0.81 -4.56
N VAL A 164 7.17 0.44 -4.40
CA VAL A 164 7.93 1.56 -3.82
C VAL A 164 7.69 1.59 -2.31
N LYS A 165 8.72 1.84 -1.49
CA LYS A 165 8.56 1.91 -0.02
C LYS A 165 7.71 3.12 0.36
N LEU A 166 6.86 2.96 1.37
CA LEU A 166 6.21 4.10 2.01
C LEU A 166 7.26 5.00 2.66
N SER A 167 7.06 6.30 2.55
CA SER A 167 7.84 7.32 3.26
C SER A 167 7.19 7.63 4.60
N LYS A 168 8.02 7.85 5.62
CA LYS A 168 7.59 8.32 6.94
C LYS A 168 7.18 9.79 6.93
N THR A 169 7.62 10.54 5.92
CA THR A 169 7.49 11.99 5.82
C THR A 169 6.54 12.43 4.71
N ALA A 170 5.73 11.52 4.19
CA ALA A 170 4.77 11.82 3.13
C ALA A 170 3.34 11.68 3.66
N THR A 171 2.49 12.63 3.25
CA THR A 171 1.04 12.49 3.26
C THR A 171 0.61 11.76 1.99
N TYR A 172 -0.34 10.84 2.15
CA TYR A 172 -0.94 10.03 1.10
C TYR A 172 -2.44 10.28 1.04
N GLU A 173 -2.94 10.92 -0.01
CA GLU A 173 -4.38 11.07 -0.23
C GLU A 173 -4.93 9.78 -0.83
N ALA A 174 -5.91 9.15 -0.17
CA ALA A 174 -6.60 7.98 -0.69
C ALA A 174 -7.94 8.34 -1.33
N THR A 175 -8.13 7.97 -2.59
CA THR A 175 -9.36 8.30 -3.36
C THR A 175 -10.17 7.07 -3.78
N GLN A 176 -9.57 5.88 -3.69
CA GLN A 176 -10.22 4.63 -4.07
C GLN A 176 -9.88 3.50 -3.10
N GLN A 177 -10.76 2.51 -3.03
CA GLN A 177 -10.55 1.28 -2.29
C GLN A 177 -10.90 0.04 -3.12
N ARG A 178 -10.20 -1.07 -2.86
CA ARG A 178 -10.56 -2.39 -3.37
C ARG A 178 -10.18 -3.49 -2.38
N SER A 179 -10.75 -4.67 -2.55
CA SER A 179 -10.37 -5.87 -1.80
C SER A 179 -9.46 -6.77 -2.63
N PHE A 180 -8.37 -7.24 -2.05
CA PHE A 180 -7.48 -8.26 -2.61
C PHE A 180 -7.62 -9.55 -1.79
N TYR A 181 -7.72 -10.70 -2.48
CA TYR A 181 -7.90 -12.01 -1.85
C TYR A 181 -6.64 -12.85 -2.00
N LYS A 182 -6.12 -13.40 -0.90
CA LYS A 182 -4.97 -14.31 -0.91
C LYS A 182 -5.17 -15.44 0.10
N LYS A 183 -5.08 -16.68 -0.39
CA LYS A 183 -5.28 -17.90 0.41
C LYS A 183 -6.56 -17.86 1.27
N GLY A 184 -7.65 -17.35 0.71
CA GLY A 184 -8.94 -17.24 1.38
C GLY A 184 -9.09 -16.06 2.35
N LYS A 185 -8.04 -15.26 2.56
CA LYS A 185 -8.09 -14.04 3.36
C LYS A 185 -8.34 -12.82 2.46
N THR A 186 -9.04 -11.83 3.00
CA THR A 186 -9.33 -10.56 2.33
C THR A 186 -8.46 -9.45 2.90
N TYR A 187 -7.94 -8.60 2.03
CA TYR A 187 -7.07 -7.48 2.37
C TYR A 187 -7.61 -6.23 1.69
N LYS A 188 -7.85 -5.16 2.46
CA LYS A 188 -8.33 -3.87 1.94
C LYS A 188 -7.15 -3.05 1.44
N TYR A 189 -7.21 -2.58 0.21
CA TYR A 189 -6.20 -1.71 -0.38
C TYR A 189 -6.79 -0.35 -0.71
N TYR A 190 -5.98 0.69 -0.53
CA TYR A 190 -6.28 2.05 -0.96
C TYR A 190 -5.42 2.41 -2.17
N TYR A 191 -6.00 3.11 -3.14
CA TYR A 191 -5.21 3.84 -4.14
C TYR A 191 -4.83 5.17 -3.51
N VAL A 192 -3.54 5.45 -3.45
CA VAL A 192 -3.01 6.67 -2.85
C VAL A 192 -2.19 7.47 -3.84
N THR A 193 -2.21 8.78 -3.67
CA THR A 193 -1.26 9.73 -4.27
C THR A 193 -0.50 10.42 -3.15
N GLY A 194 0.81 10.24 -3.13
CA GLY A 194 1.70 10.79 -2.12
C GLY A 194 2.24 12.16 -2.51
N THR A 195 2.41 13.03 -1.53
CA THR A 195 3.14 14.32 -1.63
C THR A 195 4.57 14.18 -2.17
N ASN A 196 5.16 12.99 -2.04
CA ASN A 196 6.46 12.65 -2.62
C ASN A 196 6.38 12.10 -4.07
N GLY A 197 5.25 12.31 -4.76
CA GLY A 197 4.97 11.79 -6.11
C GLY A 197 4.70 10.28 -6.19
N THR A 198 4.71 9.55 -5.07
CA THR A 198 4.44 8.10 -5.10
C THR A 198 2.95 7.83 -5.21
N GLU A 199 2.51 7.12 -6.25
CA GLU A 199 1.12 6.69 -6.38
C GLU A 199 0.95 5.18 -6.56
N GLY A 200 -0.24 4.67 -6.22
CA GLY A 200 -0.64 3.28 -6.44
C GLY A 200 -1.39 2.65 -5.26
N TRP A 201 -1.46 1.33 -5.26
CA TRP A 201 -2.21 0.53 -4.28
C TRP A 201 -1.35 0.16 -3.06
N VAL A 202 -1.83 0.52 -1.88
CA VAL A 202 -1.21 0.20 -0.59
C VAL A 202 -2.18 -0.54 0.31
N TRP A 203 -1.67 -1.51 1.07
CA TRP A 203 -2.49 -2.23 2.04
C TRP A 203 -2.90 -1.27 3.17
N SER A 204 -4.20 -1.14 3.44
CA SER A 204 -4.73 -0.14 4.36
C SER A 204 -4.14 -0.22 5.78
N ASN A 205 -3.72 -1.40 6.23
CA ASN A 205 -3.12 -1.60 7.55
C ASN A 205 -1.70 -1.03 7.69
N TYR A 206 -1.10 -0.56 6.59
CA TYR A 206 0.15 0.21 6.62
C TYR A 206 -0.07 1.70 6.84
N LEU A 207 -1.32 2.15 6.82
CA LEU A 207 -1.69 3.55 6.90
C LEU A 207 -2.50 3.84 8.16
N LYS A 208 -2.37 5.06 8.69
CA LYS A 208 -3.26 5.65 9.68
C LYS A 208 -3.77 6.99 9.15
N ALA A 209 -5.03 7.32 9.42
CA ALA A 209 -5.60 8.59 8.97
C ALA A 209 -4.81 9.76 9.56
N GLY A 210 -4.63 10.81 8.78
CA GLY A 210 -3.90 12.00 9.16
C GLY A 210 -3.04 12.54 8.03
N THR A 211 -2.54 13.74 8.25
CA THR A 211 -1.57 14.42 7.38
C THR A 211 -0.21 14.34 8.08
N TYR A 212 0.86 14.11 7.32
CA TYR A 212 2.20 14.23 7.87
C TYR A 212 2.42 15.71 8.15
N THR A 213 2.53 16.02 9.43
CA THR A 213 3.20 17.22 9.88
C THR A 213 4.64 16.81 10.18
N ALA A 214 5.60 17.62 9.73
CA ALA A 214 6.95 17.49 10.27
C ALA A 214 6.85 17.52 11.81
N PRO A 215 7.70 16.78 12.55
CA PRO A 215 7.78 16.94 13.99
C PRO A 215 8.09 18.41 14.25
N THR A 216 7.07 19.17 14.64
CA THR A 216 7.22 20.35 15.46
C THR A 216 7.52 19.85 16.85
N ASP A 217 8.49 20.45 17.51
CA ASP A 217 8.62 20.24 18.94
C ASP A 217 7.27 20.63 19.59
N LYS A 218 6.76 19.73 20.43
CA LYS A 218 5.54 19.75 21.26
C LYS A 218 4.69 21.07 21.24
N PRO A 219 3.36 21.02 21.06
CA PRO A 219 2.53 22.22 20.97
C PRO A 219 2.44 22.95 22.32
N ALA A 220 2.76 24.23 22.33
CA ALA A 220 2.32 25.16 23.37
C ALA A 220 0.98 25.78 22.95
N THR A 221 0.05 25.69 23.88
CA THR A 221 -1.26 26.35 23.91
C THR A 221 -1.16 27.82 23.51
N THR A 222 -2.16 28.27 22.76
CA THR A 222 -2.39 29.65 22.36
C THR A 222 -2.47 30.59 23.56
N GLU A 223 -1.50 31.49 23.70
CA GLU A 223 -1.65 32.78 24.36
C GLU A 223 -0.69 33.78 23.71
N PRO A 224 -1.10 35.05 23.51
CA PRO A 224 -0.28 36.02 22.80
C PRO A 224 0.63 36.74 23.79
N THR A 225 1.96 36.55 23.73
CA THR A 225 2.91 37.53 24.27
C THR A 225 4.37 37.22 23.96
N GLU A 226 5.06 38.28 23.54
CA GLU A 226 6.48 38.63 23.69
C GLU A 226 7.61 37.75 23.08
N PRO A 227 8.69 38.41 22.60
CA PRO A 227 9.83 37.74 22.00
C PRO A 227 10.56 36.84 23.02
N ASN A 228 10.76 35.58 22.64
CA ASN A 228 11.34 34.52 23.44
C ASN A 228 12.88 34.53 23.35
N THR A 229 13.52 35.02 24.41
CA THR A 229 14.99 35.10 24.55
C THR A 229 15.65 33.82 25.08
N ASP A 230 14.92 32.71 25.22
CA ASP A 230 15.44 31.44 25.77
C ASP A 230 16.24 30.63 24.75
N THR A 231 17.58 30.60 24.91
CA THR A 231 18.54 29.89 24.06
C THR A 231 18.63 28.37 24.30
N THR A 232 17.79 27.80 25.19
CA THR A 232 17.87 26.38 25.56
C THR A 232 16.94 25.45 24.77
N LYS A 233 16.05 26.00 23.93
CA LYS A 233 15.17 25.21 23.07
C LYS A 233 15.86 24.83 21.75
N PRO A 234 15.66 23.59 21.26
CA PRO A 234 16.09 23.24 19.90
C PRO A 234 15.37 24.12 18.87
N TYR A 235 16.10 24.49 17.81
CA TYR A 235 15.58 25.26 16.67
C TYR A 235 14.29 24.63 16.11
N ASP A 236 13.26 25.45 15.93
CA ASP A 236 12.01 25.07 15.26
C ASP A 236 11.75 26.01 14.07
N GLY A 237 11.96 25.50 12.86
CA GLY A 237 11.72 26.25 11.63
C GLY A 237 10.29 26.76 11.48
N THR A 238 9.31 26.14 12.14
CA THR A 238 7.91 26.62 12.11
C THR A 238 7.72 27.86 12.98
N VAL A 239 8.45 28.01 14.08
CA VAL A 239 8.45 29.22 14.92
C VAL A 239 9.04 30.38 14.14
N VAL A 240 10.18 30.15 13.48
CA VAL A 240 10.82 31.14 12.60
C VAL A 240 9.88 31.58 11.48
N VAL A 241 9.29 30.63 10.75
CA VAL A 241 8.34 30.93 9.66
C VAL A 241 7.16 31.74 10.18
N LYS A 242 6.57 31.35 11.32
CA LYS A 242 5.43 32.07 11.91
C LYS A 242 5.80 33.51 12.28
N ALA A 243 6.95 33.73 12.90
CA ALA A 243 7.42 35.06 13.28
C ALA A 243 7.69 35.95 12.05
N VAL A 244 8.28 35.39 10.99
CA VAL A 244 8.48 36.11 9.72
C VAL A 244 7.13 36.45 9.08
N THR A 245 6.19 35.49 8.97
CA THR A 245 4.84 35.75 8.44
C THR A 245 4.12 36.83 9.23
N GLN A 246 4.21 36.77 10.56
CA GLN A 246 3.59 37.77 11.45
C GLN A 246 4.16 39.16 11.16
N THR A 247 5.48 39.30 11.05
CA THR A 247 6.11 40.59 10.76
C THR A 247 5.70 41.16 9.40
N ILE A 248 5.56 40.29 8.39
CA ILE A 248 5.04 40.67 7.07
C ILE A 248 3.59 41.17 7.20
N ASN A 249 2.73 40.42 7.89
CA ASN A 249 1.32 40.77 8.06
C ASN A 249 1.11 42.03 8.89
N GLU A 250 1.90 42.25 9.95
CA GLU A 250 1.90 43.51 10.72
C GLU A 250 2.26 44.70 9.83
N THR A 251 3.24 44.54 8.95
CA THR A 251 3.63 45.58 7.98
C THR A 251 2.51 45.84 6.97
N ARG A 252 1.91 44.78 6.41
CA ARG A 252 0.77 44.90 5.49
C ARG A 252 -0.40 45.63 6.14
N LYS A 253 -0.73 45.26 7.38
CA LYS A 253 -1.77 45.91 8.17
C LYS A 253 -1.45 47.39 8.42
N ALA A 254 -0.20 47.73 8.75
CA ALA A 254 0.23 49.13 8.90
C ALA A 254 0.11 49.94 7.59
N ASN A 255 0.23 49.27 6.44
CA ASN A 255 0.03 49.87 5.12
C ASN A 255 -1.45 49.90 4.68
N GLY A 256 -2.39 49.42 5.51
CA GLY A 256 -3.81 49.34 5.16
C GLY A 256 -4.18 48.14 4.27
N GLU A 257 -3.27 47.17 4.13
CA GLU A 257 -3.46 45.99 3.28
C GLU A 257 -3.94 44.78 4.08
N ALA A 258 -4.66 43.87 3.41
CA ALA A 258 -5.11 42.63 4.02
C ALA A 258 -3.93 41.69 4.35
N GLU A 259 -4.04 40.97 5.46
CA GLU A 259 -3.07 39.95 5.85
C GLU A 259 -2.99 38.82 4.81
N LEU A 260 -1.78 38.32 4.56
CA LEU A 260 -1.59 37.11 3.79
C LEU A 260 -2.15 35.93 4.58
N THR A 261 -2.94 35.11 3.90
CA THR A 261 -3.51 33.89 4.49
C THR A 261 -2.72 32.67 4.01
N ASN A 262 -2.36 31.78 4.93
CA ASN A 262 -1.63 30.55 4.58
C ASN A 262 -2.46 29.70 3.60
N ASP A 263 -1.83 29.27 2.52
CA ASP A 263 -2.41 28.39 1.52
C ASP A 263 -1.64 27.07 1.45
N ALA A 264 -2.37 25.95 1.58
CA ALA A 264 -1.76 24.63 1.61
C ALA A 264 -1.06 24.25 0.29
N THR A 265 -1.51 24.80 -0.84
CA THR A 265 -0.94 24.53 -2.16
C THR A 265 0.35 25.31 -2.36
N LEU A 266 0.38 26.60 -1.99
CA LEU A 266 1.62 27.38 -1.95
C LEU A 266 2.60 26.80 -0.94
N GLN A 267 2.12 26.32 0.21
CA GLN A 267 2.97 25.68 1.21
C GLN A 267 3.66 24.44 0.63
N HIS A 268 2.91 23.60 -0.07
CA HIS A 268 3.45 22.43 -0.75
C HIS A 268 4.45 22.82 -1.86
N MET A 269 4.18 23.90 -2.58
CA MET A 269 5.09 24.44 -3.58
C MET A 269 6.40 24.92 -2.94
N ALA A 270 6.33 25.70 -1.86
CA ALA A 270 7.49 26.22 -1.13
C ALA A 270 8.39 25.08 -0.62
N GLU A 271 7.79 24.02 -0.07
CA GLU A 271 8.50 22.81 0.38
C GLU A 271 9.16 22.07 -0.78
N THR A 272 8.47 21.93 -1.91
CA THR A 272 9.03 21.30 -3.12
C THR A 272 10.19 22.14 -3.67
N ARG A 273 10.04 23.46 -3.65
CA ARG A 273 11.03 24.41 -4.12
C ARG A 273 12.27 24.42 -3.24
N ALA A 274 12.12 24.38 -1.92
CA ALA A 274 13.22 24.22 -0.98
C ALA A 274 14.06 22.96 -1.26
N LEU A 275 13.42 21.84 -1.58
CA LEU A 275 14.12 20.61 -1.97
C LEU A 275 14.85 20.75 -3.31
N GLN A 276 14.28 21.48 -4.27
CA GLN A 276 14.91 21.76 -5.56
C GLN A 276 16.16 22.64 -5.42
N LEU A 277 16.07 23.71 -4.62
CA LEU A 277 17.18 24.61 -4.34
C LEU A 277 18.31 23.88 -3.61
N LYS A 278 17.97 23.01 -2.65
CA LYS A 278 18.95 22.16 -1.97
C LYS A 278 19.69 21.19 -2.89
N ALA A 279 19.05 20.79 -3.98
CA ALA A 279 19.58 19.85 -4.96
C ALA A 279 20.19 20.54 -6.21
N ASP A 280 20.33 21.86 -6.21
CA ASP A 280 20.79 22.67 -7.35
C ASP A 280 20.02 22.37 -8.65
N SER A 281 18.70 22.17 -8.52
CA SER A 281 17.82 21.88 -9.65
C SER A 281 17.69 23.08 -10.59
N LYS A 282 17.63 22.80 -11.91
CA LYS A 282 17.40 23.81 -12.96
C LYS A 282 15.92 24.11 -13.24
N VAL A 283 15.00 23.46 -12.53
CA VAL A 283 13.56 23.71 -12.68
C VAL A 283 13.26 25.13 -12.21
N THR A 284 12.57 25.91 -13.04
CA THR A 284 12.15 27.26 -12.66
C THR A 284 10.93 27.20 -11.75
N VAL A 285 10.75 28.21 -10.91
CA VAL A 285 9.58 28.28 -10.01
C VAL A 285 8.26 28.35 -10.79
N ASN A 286 8.25 29.00 -11.95
CA ASN A 286 7.09 29.04 -12.85
C ASN A 286 6.76 27.67 -13.46
N ASP A 287 7.77 26.88 -13.83
CA ASP A 287 7.55 25.51 -14.33
C ASP A 287 7.02 24.61 -13.21
N LEU A 288 7.51 24.80 -11.98
CA LEU A 288 7.00 24.11 -10.80
C LEU A 288 5.52 24.48 -10.56
N ALA A 289 5.17 25.77 -10.53
CA ALA A 289 3.79 26.24 -10.38
C ALA A 289 2.85 25.65 -11.43
N LYS A 290 3.28 25.63 -12.71
CA LYS A 290 2.52 24.99 -13.80
C LYS A 290 2.37 23.49 -13.59
N SER A 291 3.43 22.81 -13.16
CA SER A 291 3.43 21.34 -12.96
C SER A 291 2.45 20.88 -11.87
N ILE A 292 2.19 21.73 -10.87
CA ILE A 292 1.21 21.46 -9.80
C ILE A 292 -0.15 22.11 -10.06
N GLY A 293 -0.35 22.72 -11.24
CA GLY A 293 -1.64 23.25 -11.68
C GLY A 293 -2.05 24.59 -11.08
N ILE A 294 -1.09 25.40 -10.59
CA ILE A 294 -1.37 26.71 -9.98
C ILE A 294 -0.79 27.90 -10.73
N GLY A 295 -0.43 27.74 -12.00
CA GLY A 295 0.22 28.78 -12.80
C GLY A 295 -0.52 30.12 -12.84
N ASP A 296 -1.86 30.13 -12.87
CA ASP A 296 -2.67 31.37 -12.91
C ASP A 296 -2.88 32.03 -11.54
N TYR A 297 -2.59 31.27 -10.48
CA TYR A 297 -2.78 31.64 -9.07
C TYR A 297 -1.49 32.09 -8.40
N PHE A 298 -0.37 31.51 -8.82
CA PHE A 298 0.97 31.86 -8.39
C PHE A 298 1.37 33.24 -8.91
N THR A 299 1.85 34.10 -8.03
CA THR A 299 2.17 35.50 -8.35
C THR A 299 3.64 35.85 -8.15
N GLY A 300 4.38 35.08 -7.35
CA GLY A 300 5.81 35.31 -7.17
C GLY A 300 6.49 34.42 -6.14
N GLU A 301 7.82 34.32 -6.26
CA GLU A 301 8.72 33.67 -5.32
C GLU A 301 9.58 34.74 -4.66
N VAL A 302 9.77 34.63 -3.35
CA VAL A 302 10.79 35.37 -2.60
C VAL A 302 11.65 34.37 -1.84
N THR A 303 12.97 34.48 -2.00
CA THR A 303 13.91 33.65 -1.25
C THR A 303 14.91 34.52 -0.52
N THR A 304 15.29 34.10 0.69
CA THR A 304 16.36 34.75 1.44
C THR A 304 17.14 33.71 2.23
N ASN A 305 18.31 34.09 2.70
CA ASN A 305 19.10 33.25 3.60
C ASN A 305 19.89 34.09 4.59
N GLY A 306 20.37 33.45 5.64
CA GLY A 306 21.27 34.04 6.63
C GLY A 306 22.06 32.95 7.35
N GLY A 307 23.14 33.36 8.04
CA GLY A 307 23.86 32.46 8.93
C GLY A 307 22.94 31.89 10.00
N PHE A 308 22.99 30.58 10.22
CA PHE A 308 22.16 29.94 11.24
C PHE A 308 22.62 30.35 12.65
N VAL A 309 21.71 30.88 13.46
CA VAL A 309 21.92 31.12 14.88
C VAL A 309 21.05 30.18 15.71
N ALA A 310 21.39 29.97 16.99
CA ALA A 310 20.70 28.97 17.82
C ALA A 310 19.28 29.39 18.23
N SER A 311 18.98 30.68 18.24
CA SER A 311 17.67 31.23 18.65
C SER A 311 16.73 31.39 17.45
N ASP A 312 15.49 30.93 17.58
CA ASP A 312 14.45 31.10 16.56
C ASP A 312 14.14 32.57 16.31
N ASP A 313 14.04 33.38 17.37
CA ASP A 313 13.81 34.83 17.27
C ASP A 313 14.95 35.52 16.52
N ALA A 314 16.19 35.19 16.87
CA ALA A 314 17.35 35.76 16.19
C ALA A 314 17.41 35.34 14.70
N ASN A 315 17.03 34.10 14.39
CA ASN A 315 16.88 33.65 13.00
C ASN A 315 15.75 34.39 12.28
N ALA A 316 14.59 34.58 12.92
CA ALA A 316 13.44 35.29 12.35
C ALA A 316 13.75 36.76 12.09
N SER A 317 14.38 37.45 13.04
CA SER A 317 14.86 38.83 12.86
C SER A 317 15.87 38.92 11.72
N LEU A 318 16.86 38.03 11.69
CA LEU A 318 17.88 38.01 10.63
C LEU A 318 17.25 37.84 9.24
N LEU A 319 16.36 36.86 9.07
CA LEU A 319 15.70 36.63 7.78
C LEU A 319 14.79 37.80 7.41
N THR A 320 14.04 38.36 8.35
CA THR A 320 13.18 39.52 8.11
C THR A 320 13.98 40.76 7.71
N ASP A 321 15.10 41.02 8.38
CA ASP A 321 15.98 42.12 8.03
C ASP A 321 16.59 41.95 6.65
N ASN A 322 16.97 40.72 6.28
CA ASN A 322 17.44 40.43 4.93
C ASN A 322 16.35 40.66 3.88
N LEU A 323 15.10 40.28 4.17
CA LEU A 323 13.96 40.59 3.30
C LEU A 323 13.76 42.11 3.15
N ARG A 324 13.81 42.88 4.24
CA ARG A 324 13.64 44.34 4.24
C ARG A 324 14.74 45.09 3.49
N ARG A 325 15.98 44.56 3.52
CA ARG A 325 17.11 45.14 2.78
C ARG A 325 16.92 45.03 1.27
N SER A 326 16.19 44.03 0.80
CA SER A 326 15.80 43.90 -0.60
C SER A 326 14.50 44.64 -0.84
N SER A 327 14.58 45.86 -1.36
CA SER A 327 13.39 46.68 -1.64
C SER A 327 12.42 46.00 -2.60
N ALA A 328 12.93 45.19 -3.55
CA ALA A 328 12.12 44.40 -4.46
C ALA A 328 11.37 43.27 -3.75
N ASP A 329 12.07 42.45 -2.97
CA ASP A 329 11.44 41.34 -2.25
C ASP A 329 10.41 41.84 -1.24
N TRP A 330 10.74 42.92 -0.51
CA TRP A 330 9.83 43.52 0.45
C TRP A 330 8.59 44.13 -0.22
N ALA A 331 8.76 44.78 -1.38
CA ALA A 331 7.63 45.26 -2.18
C ALA A 331 6.73 44.10 -2.61
N THR A 332 7.29 42.99 -3.08
CA THR A 332 6.54 41.79 -3.46
C THR A 332 5.75 41.19 -2.29
N LEU A 333 6.35 41.10 -1.10
CA LEU A 333 5.66 40.58 0.11
C LEU A 333 4.53 41.48 0.59
N THR A 334 4.68 42.80 0.40
CA THR A 334 3.69 43.80 0.84
C THR A 334 2.70 44.19 -0.25
N ASP A 335 2.81 43.64 -1.46
CA ASP A 335 1.91 43.93 -2.57
C ASP A 335 0.48 43.45 -2.26
N LYS A 336 -0.48 44.36 -2.41
CA LYS A 336 -1.91 44.13 -2.14
C LYS A 336 -2.58 43.08 -3.02
N THR A 337 -2.01 42.79 -4.19
CA THR A 337 -2.52 41.77 -5.12
C THR A 337 -2.27 40.36 -4.60
N ASN A 338 -1.32 40.18 -3.68
CA ASN A 338 -1.06 38.93 -3.01
C ASN A 338 -2.01 38.79 -1.80
N THR A 339 -2.76 37.70 -1.75
CA THR A 339 -3.69 37.39 -0.65
C THR A 339 -3.38 36.06 0.03
N LYS A 340 -2.49 35.27 -0.58
CA LYS A 340 -2.11 33.92 -0.16
C LYS A 340 -0.60 33.78 -0.05
N VAL A 341 -0.17 32.92 0.87
CA VAL A 341 1.25 32.63 1.06
C VAL A 341 1.50 31.18 1.45
N GLY A 342 2.61 30.62 1.01
CA GLY A 342 3.21 29.39 1.54
C GLY A 342 4.67 29.66 1.87
N ILE A 343 5.11 29.29 3.07
CA ILE A 343 6.46 29.62 3.53
C ILE A 343 7.11 28.39 4.16
N THR A 344 8.35 28.13 3.79
CA THR A 344 9.15 27.09 4.44
C THR A 344 10.56 27.58 4.73
N ALA A 345 11.17 27.02 5.76
CA ALA A 345 12.56 27.27 6.11
C ALA A 345 13.35 25.95 6.11
N TYR A 346 14.59 25.99 5.63
CA TYR A 346 15.47 24.82 5.64
C TYR A 346 16.93 25.18 5.92
N LYS A 347 17.66 24.26 6.55
CA LYS A 347 19.08 24.42 6.86
C LYS A 347 19.97 23.72 5.82
N GLN A 348 21.03 24.40 5.40
CA GLN A 348 22.06 23.86 4.52
C GLN A 348 23.39 24.58 4.73
N ALA A 349 24.48 23.81 4.86
CA ALA A 349 25.85 24.32 4.96
C ALA A 349 26.06 25.44 6.02
N GLY A 350 25.38 25.35 7.17
CA GLY A 350 25.48 26.35 8.24
C GLY A 350 24.61 27.60 8.05
N ASN A 351 23.86 27.69 6.96
CA ASN A 351 22.90 28.75 6.70
C ASN A 351 21.47 28.26 6.89
N LEU A 352 20.59 29.20 7.21
CA LEU A 352 19.15 29.05 7.19
C LEU A 352 18.60 29.76 5.95
N TYR A 353 17.79 29.04 5.19
CA TYR A 353 17.15 29.52 3.96
C TYR A 353 15.65 29.63 4.21
N LEU A 354 15.03 30.62 3.58
CA LEU A 354 13.59 30.84 3.57
C LEU A 354 13.11 30.86 2.12
N VAL A 355 12.02 30.15 1.86
CA VAL A 355 11.32 30.15 0.57
C VAL A 355 9.88 30.58 0.82
N ILE A 356 9.45 31.63 0.15
CA ILE A 356 8.12 32.22 0.25
C ILE A 356 7.50 32.20 -1.15
N GLU A 357 6.37 31.50 -1.27
CA GLU A 357 5.57 31.47 -2.49
C GLU A 357 4.29 32.27 -2.26
N LEU A 358 3.96 33.14 -3.21
CA LEU A 358 2.82 34.06 -3.12
C LEU A 358 1.77 33.70 -4.16
N GLY A 359 0.53 34.01 -3.81
CA GLY A 359 -0.60 33.88 -4.71
C GLY A 359 -1.71 34.86 -4.42
N LYS A 360 -2.67 34.89 -5.33
CA LYS A 360 -3.92 35.66 -5.22
C LYS A 360 -5.11 34.71 -5.17
N ASP A 361 -6.27 35.16 -4.71
CA ASP A 361 -7.46 34.31 -4.77
C ASP A 361 -7.76 33.87 -6.21
N GLN A 362 -8.11 32.58 -6.38
CA GLN A 362 -8.55 32.06 -7.67
C GLN A 362 -9.79 32.85 -8.09
N VAL A 363 -9.75 33.48 -9.26
CA VAL A 363 -10.95 34.01 -9.89
C VAL A 363 -11.79 32.80 -10.27
N VAL A 364 -12.79 32.49 -9.44
CA VAL A 364 -13.75 31.44 -9.77
C VAL A 364 -14.58 31.97 -10.93
N THR A 365 -14.17 31.65 -12.15
CA THR A 365 -14.99 31.93 -13.33
C THR A 365 -16.28 31.13 -13.15
N PRO A 366 -17.44 31.77 -13.01
CA PRO A 366 -18.69 31.04 -12.81
C PRO A 366 -18.87 30.06 -13.97
N ALA A 367 -19.17 28.81 -13.64
CA ALA A 367 -19.36 27.77 -14.64
C ALA A 367 -20.44 28.23 -15.63
N VAL A 368 -20.08 28.35 -16.91
CA VAL A 368 -21.03 28.62 -17.97
C VAL A 368 -21.96 27.41 -18.05
N THR A 369 -23.14 27.50 -17.44
CA THR A 369 -24.24 26.57 -17.68
C THR A 369 -24.60 26.64 -19.15
N LYS A 370 -24.34 25.53 -19.87
CA LYS A 370 -24.81 25.33 -21.24
C LYS A 370 -26.25 24.84 -21.26
#